data_AF-A0A1B4VBX5-F1
#
_entry.id   AF-A0A1B4VBX5-F1
#
_cell.length_a   1.000
_cell.length_b   1.000
_cell.length_c   1.000
_cell.angle_alpha   90.00
_cell.angle_beta   90.00
_cell.angle_gamma   90.00
#
_symmetry.space_group_name_H-M   'P 1'
#
loop_
_entity.id
_entity.type
_entity.pdbx_description
1 polymer ?
#
loop_
_entity_poly.entity_id
_entity_poly.type
_entity_poly.pdbx_seq_one_letter_code
_entity_poly.pdbx_strand_id
1 'polypeptide(L)'
;MKLNIIVEETARVLDVPDEVVRDGEDFFAKMDRDMDRGWQMSREFVEHPDRVQRCQIAAHRLLGALSVGKHEVALLMAGYILNRAPGVTGLDIDTTGEISSTQLLYDGAAAEKPAPASAPVAGLSKVQALEQAGKEVSKVYKVGQVYRYAVLDRASGNWTESAPMDDAREAEAARLRAVKRRFDELSE
;
A
#
# COMPACT_ATOMS: atom_id res chain seq x y z
N MET A 1 -9.01 15.48 -9.92
CA MET A 1 -8.47 14.11 -9.68
C MET A 1 -8.82 13.59 -8.28
N LYS A 2 -8.82 12.26 -8.03
CA LYS A 2 -9.13 11.68 -6.70
C LYS A 2 -7.98 10.83 -6.20
N LEU A 3 -7.66 10.94 -4.92
CA LEU A 3 -6.66 10.12 -4.23
C LEU A 3 -7.27 9.48 -2.99
N ASN A 4 -7.26 8.16 -2.92
CA ASN A 4 -7.72 7.44 -1.73
C ASN A 4 -6.61 7.38 -0.68
N ILE A 5 -6.88 7.78 0.55
CA ILE A 5 -5.92 7.76 1.64
C ILE A 5 -6.45 6.81 2.70
N ILE A 6 -5.71 5.74 2.94
CA ILE A 6 -5.99 4.75 3.96
C ILE A 6 -5.04 5.02 5.12
N VAL A 7 -5.60 5.15 6.31
CA VAL A 7 -4.87 5.36 7.56
C VAL A 7 -5.44 4.39 8.58
N GLU A 8 -4.63 3.42 9.01
CA GLU A 8 -5.04 2.32 9.88
C GLU A 8 -6.21 1.51 9.29
N GLU A 9 -7.44 1.79 9.71
CA GLU A 9 -8.67 1.15 9.21
C GLU A 9 -9.63 2.15 8.54
N THR A 10 -9.24 3.42 8.45
CA THR A 10 -10.07 4.49 7.89
C THR A 10 -9.59 4.86 6.49
N ALA A 11 -10.47 4.69 5.50
CA ALA A 11 -10.26 5.20 4.15
C ALA A 11 -10.97 6.54 3.96
N ARG A 12 -10.27 7.51 3.39
CA ARG A 12 -10.80 8.82 3.02
C ARG A 12 -10.40 9.17 1.58
N VAL A 13 -11.36 9.65 0.80
CA VAL A 13 -11.07 10.14 -0.55
C VAL A 13 -10.77 11.63 -0.49
N LEU A 14 -9.61 12.03 -0.99
CA LEU A 14 -9.23 13.41 -1.19
C LEU A 14 -9.46 13.79 -2.65
N ASP A 15 -10.31 14.78 -2.87
CA ASP A 15 -10.50 15.38 -4.18
C ASP A 15 -9.41 16.43 -4.40
N VAL A 16 -8.52 16.16 -5.35
CA VAL A 16 -7.38 17.02 -5.68
C VAL A 16 -7.73 17.77 -6.96
N PRO A 17 -7.89 19.10 -6.91
CA PRO A 17 -8.14 19.91 -8.10
C PRO A 17 -7.04 19.72 -9.14
N ASP A 18 -7.41 19.59 -10.41
CA ASP A 18 -6.47 19.39 -11.51
C ASP A 18 -5.48 20.55 -11.68
N GLU A 19 -5.90 21.76 -11.30
CA GLU A 19 -5.03 22.95 -11.22
C GLU A 19 -3.86 22.76 -10.23
N VAL A 20 -4.07 22.11 -9.09
CA VAL A 20 -3.01 21.89 -8.09
C VAL A 20 -1.90 21.00 -8.67
N VAL A 21 -2.28 20.01 -9.49
CA VAL A 21 -1.32 19.08 -10.10
C VAL A 21 -0.61 19.69 -11.30
N ARG A 22 -1.30 20.56 -12.06
CA ARG A 22 -0.74 21.26 -13.22
C ARG A 22 0.15 22.43 -12.83
N ASP A 23 -0.32 23.26 -11.91
CA ASP A 23 0.29 24.55 -11.59
C ASP A 23 1.25 24.45 -10.40
N GLY A 24 1.27 23.29 -9.71
CA GLY A 24 2.13 23.01 -8.56
C GLY A 24 3.59 22.66 -8.90
N GLU A 25 4.00 22.62 -10.17
CA GLU A 25 5.31 22.11 -10.58
C GLU A 25 6.49 22.85 -9.93
N ASP A 26 6.42 24.18 -9.79
CA ASP A 26 7.47 24.95 -9.09
C ASP A 26 7.65 24.51 -7.63
N PHE A 27 6.53 24.23 -6.96
CA PHE A 27 6.53 23.72 -5.60
C PHE A 27 7.07 22.28 -5.55
N PHE A 28 6.66 21.43 -6.50
CA PHE A 28 7.12 20.04 -6.61
C PHE A 28 8.63 19.97 -6.84
N ALA A 29 9.16 20.76 -7.78
CA ALA A 29 10.58 20.85 -8.07
C ALA A 29 11.39 21.43 -6.90
N LYS A 30 10.83 22.36 -6.12
CA LYS A 30 11.46 22.79 -4.87
C LYS A 30 11.54 21.65 -3.86
N MET A 31 10.44 20.91 -3.70
CA MET A 31 10.40 19.80 -2.75
C MET A 31 11.36 18.66 -3.15
N ASP A 32 11.49 18.38 -4.45
CA ASP A 32 12.48 17.45 -4.98
C ASP A 32 13.91 17.86 -4.60
N ARG A 33 14.26 19.13 -4.83
CA ARG A 33 15.58 19.67 -4.46
C ARG A 33 15.84 19.67 -2.96
N ASP A 34 14.81 19.89 -2.14
CA ASP A 34 14.94 19.79 -0.69
C ASP A 34 15.21 18.33 -0.26
N MET A 35 14.58 17.35 -0.92
CA MET A 35 14.82 15.92 -0.66
C MET A 35 16.16 15.42 -1.21
N ASP A 36 16.69 16.03 -2.28
CA ASP A 36 18.03 15.72 -2.82
C ASP A 36 19.18 16.01 -1.84
N ARG A 37 18.91 16.77 -0.77
CA ARG A 37 19.88 17.06 0.30
C ARG A 37 19.96 15.95 1.36
N GLY A 38 19.22 14.87 1.14
CA GLY A 38 19.01 13.79 2.10
C GLY A 38 17.84 14.05 3.03
N TRP A 39 17.20 12.97 3.46
CA TRP A 39 16.02 13.00 4.30
C TRP A 39 16.10 11.94 5.40
N GLN A 40 15.73 12.32 6.62
CA GLN A 40 15.55 11.37 7.71
C GLN A 40 14.19 10.68 7.55
N MET A 41 14.19 9.46 7.03
CA MET A 41 13.03 8.58 6.95
C MET A 41 12.98 7.72 8.21
N SER A 42 12.31 8.23 9.24
CA SER A 42 12.17 7.56 10.53
C SER A 42 13.52 7.31 11.20
N ARG A 43 14.00 6.06 11.24
CA ARG A 43 15.30 5.68 11.82
C ARG A 43 16.45 5.72 10.82
N GLU A 44 16.16 5.74 9.53
CA GLU A 44 17.15 5.73 8.46
C GLU A 44 17.34 7.12 7.85
N PHE A 45 18.59 7.49 7.60
CA PHE A 45 18.90 8.67 6.79
C PHE A 45 19.16 8.24 5.35
N VAL A 46 18.38 8.77 4.41
CA VAL A 46 18.49 8.46 2.99
C VAL A 46 19.09 9.68 2.28
N GLU A 47 20.30 9.56 1.74
CA GLU A 47 21.02 10.67 1.10
C GLU A 47 20.35 11.13 -0.19
N HIS A 48 19.82 10.19 -0.99
CA HIS A 48 19.14 10.48 -2.25
C HIS A 48 17.86 9.65 -2.35
N PRO A 49 16.74 10.13 -1.79
CA PRO A 49 15.48 9.42 -1.85
C PRO A 49 15.05 9.18 -3.29
N ASP A 50 14.74 7.93 -3.62
CA ASP A 50 14.19 7.56 -4.91
C ASP A 50 12.73 8.05 -5.05
N ARG A 51 12.16 7.88 -6.23
CA ARG A 51 10.81 8.34 -6.56
C ARG A 51 9.73 7.83 -5.59
N VAL A 52 9.78 6.56 -5.22
CA VAL A 52 8.84 5.94 -4.28
C VAL A 52 9.03 6.54 -2.89
N GLN A 53 10.29 6.63 -2.43
CA GLN A 53 10.63 7.22 -1.13
C GLN A 53 10.18 8.67 -1.02
N ARG A 54 10.34 9.47 -2.09
CA ARG A 54 9.82 10.84 -2.14
C ARG A 54 8.32 10.92 -1.99
N CYS A 55 7.58 10.02 -2.64
CA CYS A 55 6.13 9.94 -2.47
C CYS A 55 5.75 9.51 -1.04
N GLN A 56 6.52 8.61 -0.40
CA GLN A 56 6.31 8.24 1.01
C GLN A 56 6.55 9.43 1.95
N ILE A 57 7.61 10.21 1.72
CA ILE A 57 7.90 11.45 2.47
C ILE A 57 6.75 12.44 2.29
N ALA A 58 6.27 12.63 1.06
CA ALA A 58 5.12 13.48 0.77
C ALA A 58 3.83 12.97 1.44
N ALA A 59 3.60 11.66 1.48
CA ALA A 59 2.46 11.05 2.14
C ALA A 59 2.49 11.25 3.66
N HIS A 60 3.66 11.14 4.28
CA HIS A 60 3.83 11.45 5.71
C HIS A 60 3.53 12.93 6.00
N ARG A 61 4.04 13.85 5.17
CA ARG A 61 3.74 15.30 5.28
C ARG A 61 2.25 15.59 5.05
N LEU A 62 1.62 14.89 4.11
CA LEU A 62 0.19 14.95 3.83
C LEU A 62 -0.60 14.59 5.08
N LEU A 63 -0.28 13.45 5.71
CA LEU A 63 -0.91 13.00 6.95
C LEU A 63 -0.77 14.06 8.04
N GLY A 64 0.45 14.58 8.26
CA GLY A 64 0.69 15.65 9.22
C GLY A 64 -0.15 16.89 8.95
N ALA A 65 -0.24 17.34 7.69
CA ALA A 65 -1.06 18.49 7.29
C ALA A 65 -2.55 18.27 7.53
N LEU A 66 -3.07 17.06 7.25
CA LEU A 66 -4.45 16.68 7.55
C LEU A 66 -4.73 16.69 9.05
N SER A 67 -3.83 16.16 9.86
CA SER A 67 -3.98 16.10 11.33
C SER A 67 -4.03 17.49 11.98
N VAL A 68 -3.34 18.48 11.41
CA VAL A 68 -3.36 19.88 11.91
C VAL A 68 -4.35 20.79 11.16
N GLY A 69 -5.19 20.23 10.28
CA GLY A 69 -6.22 20.99 9.56
C GLY A 69 -5.71 21.89 8.43
N LYS A 70 -4.45 21.73 7.98
CA LYS A 70 -3.86 22.51 6.88
C LYS A 70 -4.21 21.89 5.52
N HIS A 71 -5.45 22.07 5.10
CA HIS A 71 -6.00 21.39 3.92
C HIS A 71 -5.27 21.76 2.62
N GLU A 72 -4.92 23.03 2.41
CA GLU A 72 -4.18 23.47 1.21
C GLU A 72 -2.83 22.77 1.06
N VAL A 73 -2.11 22.60 2.17
CA VAL A 73 -0.83 21.86 2.20
C VAL A 73 -1.07 20.38 1.90
N ALA A 74 -2.13 19.79 2.44
CA ALA A 74 -2.49 18.40 2.15
C ALA A 74 -2.81 18.19 0.65
N LEU A 75 -3.53 19.13 0.03
CA LEU A 75 -3.83 19.11 -1.41
C LEU A 75 -2.54 19.22 -2.25
N LEU A 76 -1.62 20.10 -1.87
CA LEU A 76 -0.31 20.21 -2.53
C LEU A 76 0.52 18.92 -2.41
N MET A 77 0.53 18.27 -1.25
CA MET A 77 1.22 16.98 -1.09
C MET A 77 0.55 15.89 -1.93
N ALA A 78 -0.79 15.87 -1.98
CA ALA A 78 -1.52 14.92 -2.80
C ALA A 78 -1.25 15.12 -4.29
N GLY A 79 -1.22 16.39 -4.73
CA GLY A 79 -0.87 16.76 -6.09
C GLY A 79 0.57 16.39 -6.46
N TYR A 80 1.52 16.56 -5.54
CA TYR A 80 2.89 16.09 -5.75
C TYR A 80 2.95 14.59 -6.00
N ILE A 81 2.23 13.81 -5.19
CA ILE A 81 2.20 12.34 -5.31
C ILE A 81 1.57 11.92 -6.64
N LEU A 82 0.45 12.52 -7.03
CA LEU A 82 -0.20 12.24 -8.32
C LEU A 82 0.67 12.62 -9.53
N ASN A 83 1.43 13.73 -9.42
CA ASN A 83 2.34 14.18 -10.46
C ASN A 83 3.57 13.27 -10.57
N ARG A 84 4.23 13.00 -9.44
CA ARG A 84 5.44 12.20 -9.39
C ARG A 84 5.17 10.71 -9.50
N ALA A 85 3.99 10.18 -9.21
CA ALA A 85 3.62 8.77 -9.40
C ALA A 85 2.33 8.64 -10.25
N PRO A 86 2.43 8.74 -11.59
CA PRO A 86 1.27 8.62 -12.47
C PRO A 86 0.70 7.21 -12.38
N GLY A 87 -0.63 7.11 -12.30
CA GLY A 87 -1.34 5.86 -12.11
C GLY A 87 -1.60 5.50 -10.64
N VAL A 88 -1.06 6.26 -9.68
CA VAL A 88 -1.40 6.08 -8.27
C VAL A 88 -2.87 6.47 -8.04
N THR A 89 -3.60 5.60 -7.37
CA THR A 89 -5.01 5.77 -7.00
C THR A 89 -5.18 6.00 -5.51
N GLY A 90 -4.20 5.59 -4.72
CA GLY A 90 -4.25 5.80 -3.29
C GLY A 90 -2.94 5.55 -2.56
N LEU A 91 -3.02 5.76 -1.26
CA LEU A 91 -1.93 5.62 -0.31
C LEU A 91 -2.42 4.83 0.89
N ASP A 92 -1.62 3.89 1.36
CA ASP A 92 -1.77 3.25 2.67
C ASP A 92 -0.67 3.81 3.58
N ILE A 93 -1.04 4.74 4.45
CA ILE A 93 -0.09 5.50 5.26
C ILE A 93 0.10 4.82 6.61
N ASP A 94 1.35 4.48 6.91
CA ASP A 94 1.73 3.96 8.23
C ASP A 94 1.75 5.09 9.28
N THR A 95 0.99 4.89 10.36
CA THR A 95 0.92 5.82 11.51
C THR A 95 1.88 5.47 12.63
N THR A 96 2.56 4.31 12.57
CA THR A 96 3.48 3.84 13.61
C THR A 96 4.80 4.60 13.62
N GLY A 97 5.01 5.44 12.60
CA GLY A 97 6.15 6.35 12.49
C GLY A 97 7.21 5.84 11.52
N GLU A 98 6.96 4.75 10.79
CA GLU A 98 7.86 4.20 9.78
C GLU A 98 7.43 4.67 8.38
N ILE A 99 8.03 5.75 7.89
CA ILE A 99 7.66 6.38 6.60
C ILE A 99 7.81 5.38 5.45
N SER A 100 8.85 4.55 5.50
CA SER A 100 9.14 3.52 4.49
C SER A 100 8.07 2.43 4.39
N SER A 101 7.24 2.25 5.42
CA SER A 101 6.11 1.30 5.41
C SER A 101 4.90 1.83 4.65
N THR A 102 4.87 3.12 4.28
CA THR A 102 3.77 3.71 3.52
C THR A 102 3.76 3.16 2.09
N GLN A 103 2.61 2.69 1.61
CA GLN A 103 2.48 2.07 0.30
C GLN A 103 1.69 2.94 -0.68
N LEU A 104 2.12 2.94 -1.95
CA LEU A 104 1.39 3.55 -3.07
C LEU A 104 0.52 2.49 -3.75
N LEU A 105 -0.75 2.80 -3.96
CA LEU A 105 -1.75 1.95 -4.60
C LEU A 105 -1.98 2.45 -6.04
N TYR A 106 -2.13 1.57 -7.02
CA TYR A 106 -2.28 1.93 -8.45
C TYR A 106 -3.57 1.35 -9.06
N ASP A 107 -4.15 1.99 -10.08
CA ASP A 107 -5.37 1.51 -10.77
C ASP A 107 -5.04 0.30 -11.65
N GLY A 108 -5.78 -0.79 -11.46
CA GLY A 108 -5.39 -2.16 -11.82
C GLY A 108 -5.54 -3.16 -10.66
N ALA A 109 -5.72 -2.64 -9.45
CA ALA A 109 -6.12 -3.38 -8.25
C ALA A 109 -7.26 -2.62 -7.56
N ALA A 110 -8.47 -2.75 -8.08
CA ALA A 110 -9.67 -2.36 -7.34
C ALA A 110 -9.74 -3.25 -6.08
N ALA A 111 -9.42 -2.66 -4.93
CA ALA A 111 -9.59 -3.21 -3.58
C ALA A 111 -8.94 -4.58 -3.31
N GLU A 112 -7.71 -4.60 -2.77
CA GLU A 112 -7.40 -5.38 -1.56
C GLU A 112 -6.04 -5.02 -0.96
N LYS A 113 -5.99 -5.00 0.38
CA LYS A 113 -4.82 -4.79 1.24
C LYS A 113 -3.52 -5.48 0.72
N PRO A 114 -2.40 -4.75 0.54
CA PRO A 114 -1.11 -5.38 0.28
C PRO A 114 -0.34 -5.58 1.59
N ALA A 115 -0.26 -6.85 2.04
CA ALA A 115 0.83 -7.28 2.93
C ALA A 115 2.09 -7.53 2.07
N PRO A 116 3.29 -7.29 2.61
CA PRO A 116 4.48 -6.96 1.81
C PRO A 116 5.13 -8.17 1.14
N ALA A 117 5.55 -7.98 -0.11
CA ALA A 117 6.49 -8.82 -0.81
C ALA A 117 7.93 -8.31 -0.62
N SER A 118 8.86 -9.21 -0.29
CA SER A 118 10.28 -9.09 -0.64
C SER A 118 10.91 -10.49 -0.70
N ALA A 119 11.07 -10.96 -1.94
CA ALA A 119 12.20 -11.66 -2.59
C ALA A 119 13.04 -12.76 -1.87
N PRO A 120 13.70 -13.66 -2.65
CA PRO A 120 13.95 -15.04 -2.26
C PRO A 120 15.25 -15.22 -1.46
N VAL A 121 15.22 -16.09 -0.46
CA VAL A 121 16.44 -16.72 0.08
C VAL A 121 16.25 -18.22 0.09
N ALA A 122 17.25 -18.92 -0.43
CA ALA A 122 17.26 -20.38 -0.50
C ALA A 122 17.10 -20.99 0.90
N GLY A 123 16.23 -22.00 1.00
CA GLY A 123 16.07 -22.90 2.14
C GLY A 123 15.42 -22.27 3.37
N LEU A 124 14.07 -22.22 3.42
CA LEU A 124 13.34 -21.73 4.60
C LEU A 124 12.77 -22.87 5.44
N SER A 125 12.88 -22.72 6.75
CA SER A 125 12.44 -23.68 7.77
C SER A 125 10.92 -23.59 8.02
N LYS A 126 10.33 -24.66 8.58
CA LYS A 126 8.87 -24.88 8.80
C LYS A 126 8.07 -23.69 9.37
N VAL A 127 8.70 -22.79 10.12
CA VAL A 127 8.07 -21.56 10.67
C VAL A 127 7.91 -20.48 9.61
N GLN A 128 8.92 -20.28 8.76
CA GLN A 128 8.88 -19.33 7.65
C GLN A 128 7.91 -19.77 6.55
N ALA A 129 7.74 -21.08 6.34
CA ALA A 129 6.73 -21.60 5.41
C ALA A 129 5.29 -21.21 5.83
N LEU A 130 5.03 -21.12 7.14
CA LEU A 130 3.74 -20.72 7.70
C LEU A 130 3.50 -19.21 7.55
N GLU A 131 4.52 -18.40 7.79
CA GLU A 131 4.47 -16.95 7.58
C GLU A 131 4.35 -16.58 6.10
N GLN A 132 5.06 -17.30 5.22
CA GLN A 132 5.00 -17.09 3.77
C GLN A 132 3.62 -17.48 3.21
N ALA A 133 3.06 -18.62 3.63
CA ALA A 133 1.70 -19.01 3.25
C ALA A 133 0.65 -18.00 3.74
N GLY A 134 0.91 -17.31 4.85
CA GLY A 134 0.09 -16.20 5.34
C GLY A 134 0.19 -14.92 4.50
N LYS A 135 1.32 -14.70 3.81
CA LYS A 135 1.54 -13.57 2.88
C LYS A 135 0.97 -13.84 1.49
N GLU A 136 0.90 -15.10 1.08
CA GLU A 136 0.38 -15.52 -0.23
C GLU A 136 -1.15 -15.62 -0.27
N VAL A 137 -1.83 -15.37 0.85
CA VAL A 137 -3.29 -15.35 0.91
C VAL A 137 -3.76 -14.05 1.54
N SER A 138 -4.54 -13.27 0.79
CA SER A 138 -5.07 -11.99 1.27
C SER A 138 -5.99 -12.21 2.49
N LYS A 139 -6.10 -11.18 3.34
CA LYS A 139 -7.09 -11.17 4.42
C LYS A 139 -8.49 -11.24 3.81
N VAL A 140 -9.41 -11.96 4.47
CA VAL A 140 -10.80 -11.99 4.02
C VAL A 140 -11.35 -10.58 3.96
N TYR A 141 -11.96 -10.26 2.84
CA TYR A 141 -12.50 -8.96 2.52
C TYR A 141 -13.95 -9.08 2.10
N LYS A 142 -14.71 -8.01 2.30
CA LYS A 142 -16.15 -7.97 2.04
C LYS A 142 -16.42 -7.14 0.78
N VAL A 143 -16.95 -7.79 -0.25
CA VAL A 143 -17.41 -7.15 -1.49
C VAL A 143 -18.93 -7.21 -1.51
N GLY A 144 -19.60 -6.09 -1.24
CA GLY A 144 -21.07 -6.05 -1.15
C GLY A 144 -21.59 -6.82 0.07
N GLN A 145 -22.33 -7.92 -0.15
CA GLN A 145 -22.84 -8.80 0.92
C GLN A 145 -22.01 -10.09 1.10
N VAL A 146 -20.97 -10.29 0.29
CA VAL A 146 -20.19 -11.53 0.26
C VAL A 146 -18.75 -11.31 0.68
N TYR A 147 -18.17 -12.32 1.29
CA TYR A 147 -16.79 -12.42 1.75
C TYR A 147 -15.96 -13.20 0.74
N ARG A 148 -14.73 -12.74 0.49
CA ARG A 148 -13.78 -13.35 -0.45
C ARG A 148 -12.36 -13.29 0.12
N TYR A 149 -11.46 -14.09 -0.44
CA TYR A 149 -10.02 -14.00 -0.22
C TYR A 149 -9.31 -14.27 -1.55
N ALA A 150 -8.11 -13.73 -1.73
CA ALA A 150 -7.31 -13.94 -2.93
C ALA A 150 -6.08 -14.78 -2.58
N VAL A 151 -5.73 -15.73 -3.45
CA VAL A 151 -4.53 -16.56 -3.31
C VAL A 151 -3.57 -16.20 -4.43
N LEU A 152 -2.33 -15.86 -4.08
CA LEU A 152 -1.28 -15.63 -5.05
C LEU A 152 -0.85 -16.97 -5.65
N ASP A 153 -0.98 -17.10 -6.98
CA ASP A 153 -0.36 -18.18 -7.73
C ASP A 153 1.09 -17.83 -8.04
N ARG A 154 2.02 -18.46 -7.32
CA ARG A 154 3.46 -18.16 -7.42
C ARG A 154 4.07 -18.52 -8.78
N ALA A 155 3.50 -19.49 -9.49
CA ALA A 155 3.97 -19.88 -10.81
C ALA A 155 3.65 -18.80 -11.86
N SER A 156 2.49 -18.15 -11.73
CA SER A 156 1.99 -17.18 -12.70
C SER A 156 2.14 -15.73 -12.25
N GLY A 157 2.41 -15.49 -10.96
CA GLY A 157 2.36 -14.17 -10.33
C GLY A 157 0.95 -13.58 -10.22
N ASN A 158 -0.08 -14.39 -10.47
CA ASN A 158 -1.47 -13.95 -10.57
C ASN A 158 -2.24 -14.22 -9.28
N TRP A 159 -3.01 -13.24 -8.83
CA TRP A 159 -3.94 -13.43 -7.73
C TRP A 159 -5.23 -14.09 -8.25
N THR A 160 -5.56 -15.25 -7.68
CA THR A 160 -6.82 -15.94 -7.96
C THR A 160 -7.79 -15.70 -6.81
N GLU A 161 -8.91 -15.07 -7.11
CA GLU A 161 -9.97 -14.82 -6.13
C GLU A 161 -10.76 -16.08 -5.79
N SER A 162 -11.17 -16.21 -4.54
CA SER A 162 -12.08 -17.27 -4.08
C SER A 162 -13.50 -17.02 -4.56
N ALA A 163 -14.29 -18.09 -4.60
CA ALA A 163 -15.74 -17.97 -4.75
C ALA A 163 -16.33 -17.01 -3.69
N PRO A 164 -17.37 -16.23 -4.04
CA PRO A 164 -18.10 -15.42 -3.06
C PRO A 164 -18.73 -16.30 -1.98
N MET A 165 -18.58 -15.90 -0.72
CA MET A 165 -19.13 -16.61 0.43
C MET A 165 -20.04 -15.69 1.22
N ASP A 166 -21.18 -16.18 1.68
CA ASP A 166 -22.16 -15.33 2.39
C ASP A 166 -21.80 -15.14 3.88
N ASP A 167 -20.89 -15.96 4.42
CA ASP A 167 -20.51 -15.96 5.83
C ASP A 167 -19.02 -15.70 6.07
N ALA A 168 -18.72 -14.82 7.04
CA ALA A 168 -17.36 -14.40 7.36
C ALA A 168 -16.52 -15.54 7.97
N ARG A 169 -17.11 -16.42 8.79
CA ARG A 169 -16.41 -17.57 9.37
C ARG A 169 -16.13 -18.62 8.31
N GLU A 170 -17.05 -18.79 7.36
CA GLU A 170 -16.85 -19.69 6.23
C GLU A 170 -15.70 -19.22 5.34
N ALA A 171 -15.62 -17.91 5.06
CA ALA A 171 -14.52 -17.31 4.33
C ALA A 171 -13.17 -17.44 5.05
N GLU A 172 -13.14 -17.28 6.37
CA GLU A 172 -11.92 -17.46 7.16
C GLU A 172 -11.49 -18.92 7.24
N ALA A 173 -12.43 -19.86 7.37
CA ALA A 173 -12.15 -21.30 7.32
C ALA A 173 -11.66 -21.74 5.93
N ALA A 174 -12.22 -21.18 4.86
CA ALA A 174 -11.79 -21.45 3.50
C ALA A 174 -10.39 -20.87 3.22
N ARG A 175 -10.11 -19.65 3.70
CA ARG A 175 -8.77 -19.06 3.70
C ARG A 175 -7.77 -19.98 4.42
N LEU A 176 -8.11 -20.46 5.62
CA LEU A 176 -7.23 -21.32 6.41
C LEU A 176 -6.94 -22.65 5.69
N ARG A 177 -7.92 -23.19 4.95
CA ARG A 177 -7.74 -24.38 4.10
C ARG A 177 -6.83 -24.10 2.90
N ALA A 178 -6.92 -22.92 2.29
CA ALA A 178 -6.04 -22.50 1.20
C ALA A 178 -4.59 -22.30 1.68
N VAL A 179 -4.41 -21.64 2.83
CA VAL A 179 -3.10 -21.48 3.49
C VAL A 179 -2.51 -22.84 3.84
N LYS A 180 -3.30 -23.76 4.41
CA LYS A 180 -2.84 -25.12 4.74
C LYS A 180 -2.40 -25.89 3.49
N ARG A 181 -3.13 -25.77 2.37
CA ARG A 181 -2.79 -26.45 1.11
C ARG A 181 -1.47 -25.93 0.54
N ARG A 182 -1.27 -24.61 0.53
CA ARG A 182 -0.02 -23.98 0.09
C ARG A 182 1.15 -24.32 1.01
N PHE A 183 0.92 -24.40 2.32
CA PHE A 183 1.93 -24.87 3.26
C PHE A 183 2.37 -26.31 2.97
N ASP A 184 1.42 -27.21 2.67
CA ASP A 184 1.69 -28.60 2.29
C ASP A 184 2.57 -28.66 1.03
N GLU A 185 2.18 -27.94 -0.04
CA GLU A 185 2.93 -27.82 -1.30
C GLU A 185 4.34 -27.21 -1.14
N LEU A 186 4.53 -26.33 -0.15
CA LEU A 186 5.83 -25.74 0.18
C LEU A 186 6.69 -26.63 1.08
N SER A 187 6.09 -27.67 1.68
CA SER A 187 6.74 -28.58 2.62
C SER A 187 7.10 -29.94 2.04
N GLU A 188 6.65 -30.26 0.82
CA GLU A 188 7.07 -31.42 0.01
C GLU A 188 8.32 -31.15 -0.83
#